data_AF-A0A7S7T5U8-F1
#
_entry.id   AF-A0A7S7T5U8-F1
#
_cell.length_a   1.000
_cell.length_b   1.000
_cell.length_c   1.000
_cell.angle_alpha   90.00
_cell.angle_beta   90.00
_cell.angle_gamma   90.00
#
_symmetry.space_group_name_H-M   'P 1'
#
loop_
_entity.id
_entity.type
_entity.pdbx_description
1 polymer ?
#
loop_
_entity_poly.entity_id
_entity_poly.type
_entity_poly.pdbx_seq_one_letter_code
_entity_poly.pdbx_strand_id
1 'polypeptide(L)'
;MQAPTLTLDSSLASDELRSACRKVDDTHETLKAAWTEYQRVQELGRDWNRQHPAPDGSRRAYRKWERRWCKHRDEVNFDGAQAAYFEARTDFEKAKVAVALVDARDLNELALKAAVAYVYEDPRERHLRNLTPTIAASVAVGLAIMVARAKGASA
;
A
#
# COMPACT_ATOMS: atom_id res chain seq x y z
N MET A 1 -0.80 -23.95 35.71
CA MET A 1 -1.65 -23.57 34.56
C MET A 1 -0.73 -23.41 33.36
N GLN A 2 -0.75 -24.35 32.40
CA GLN A 2 -0.04 -24.19 31.13
C GLN A 2 -0.89 -23.26 30.26
N ALA A 3 -0.30 -22.17 29.77
CA ALA A 3 -0.93 -21.36 28.73
C ALA A 3 -1.11 -22.25 27.49
N PRO A 4 -2.29 -22.27 26.84
CA PRO A 4 -2.47 -23.05 25.64
C PRO A 4 -1.47 -22.56 24.58
N THR A 5 -0.65 -23.47 24.06
CA THR A 5 0.22 -23.19 22.93
C THR A 5 -0.67 -22.86 21.74
N LEU A 6 -0.79 -21.57 21.42
CA LEU A 6 -1.44 -21.12 20.18
C LEU A 6 -0.51 -21.50 19.02
N THR A 7 -0.71 -22.70 18.46
CA THR A 7 -0.17 -23.03 17.14
C THR A 7 -0.93 -22.20 16.10
N LEU A 8 -0.34 -21.07 15.73
CA LEU A 8 -0.82 -20.23 14.64
C LEU A 8 -0.55 -20.96 13.32
N ASP A 9 -1.58 -21.55 12.74
CA ASP A 9 -1.53 -22.21 11.44
C ASP A 9 -2.42 -21.46 10.44
N SER A 10 -1.80 -20.77 9.49
CA SER A 10 -2.49 -20.02 8.44
C SER A 10 -3.29 -20.92 7.48
N SER A 11 -3.02 -22.23 7.46
CA SER A 11 -3.81 -23.19 6.66
C SER A 11 -5.22 -23.39 7.21
N LEU A 12 -5.44 -23.05 8.50
CA LEU A 12 -6.74 -23.10 9.16
C LEU A 12 -7.61 -21.87 8.89
N ALA A 13 -7.04 -20.82 8.29
CA ALA A 13 -7.78 -19.63 7.91
C ALA A 13 -8.78 -19.93 6.77
N SER A 14 -9.90 -19.21 6.78
CA SER A 14 -10.93 -19.33 5.74
C SER A 14 -10.34 -19.12 4.33
N ASP A 15 -10.92 -19.78 3.34
CA ASP A 15 -10.55 -19.61 1.93
C ASP A 15 -10.67 -18.15 1.49
N GLU A 16 -11.69 -17.46 2.01
CA GLU A 16 -11.91 -16.04 1.79
C GLU A 16 -10.73 -15.19 2.30
N LEU A 17 -10.31 -15.38 3.56
CA LEU A 17 -9.18 -14.65 4.13
C LEU A 17 -7.89 -14.96 3.38
N ARG A 18 -7.63 -16.24 3.07
CA ARG A 18 -6.43 -16.65 2.33
C ARG A 18 -6.41 -16.08 0.92
N SER A 19 -7.55 -15.97 0.26
CA SER A 19 -7.69 -15.34 -1.06
C SER A 19 -7.42 -13.84 -0.99
N ALA A 20 -8.01 -13.15 -0.01
CA ALA A 20 -7.78 -11.73 0.21
C ALA A 20 -6.30 -11.43 0.53
N CYS A 21 -5.65 -12.24 1.37
CA CYS A 21 -4.22 -12.11 1.69
C CYS A 21 -3.34 -12.29 0.44
N ARG A 22 -3.63 -13.26 -0.42
CA ARG A 22 -2.92 -13.42 -1.70
C ARG A 22 -3.09 -12.21 -2.60
N LYS A 23 -4.30 -11.64 -2.66
CA LYS A 23 -4.54 -10.44 -3.46
C LYS A 23 -3.76 -9.23 -2.95
N VAL A 24 -3.57 -9.10 -1.64
CA VAL A 24 -2.71 -8.07 -1.04
C VAL A 24 -1.25 -8.25 -1.47
N ASP A 25 -0.72 -9.48 -1.44
CA ASP A 25 0.64 -9.78 -1.90
C ASP A 25 0.84 -9.42 -3.39
N ASP A 26 -0.07 -9.88 -4.26
CA ASP A 26 -0.01 -9.58 -5.71
C ASP A 26 -0.03 -8.07 -6.00
N THR A 27 -0.90 -7.34 -5.32
CA THR A 27 -1.03 -5.88 -5.49
C THR A 27 0.11 -5.11 -4.83
N HIS A 28 0.72 -5.64 -3.77
CA HIS A 28 1.91 -5.09 -3.13
C HIS A 28 3.10 -5.11 -4.08
N GLU A 29 3.39 -6.25 -4.70
CA GLU A 29 4.50 -6.37 -5.65
C GLU A 29 4.29 -5.48 -6.88
N THR A 30 3.05 -5.37 -7.35
CA THR A 30 2.68 -4.43 -8.42
C THR A 30 2.93 -2.97 -8.01
N LEU A 31 2.50 -2.57 -6.81
CA LEU A 31 2.74 -1.23 -6.28
C LEU A 31 4.23 -0.92 -6.14
N LYS A 32 5.01 -1.87 -5.62
CA LYS A 32 6.46 -1.74 -5.43
C LYS A 32 7.20 -1.55 -6.76
N ALA A 33 6.81 -2.31 -7.79
CA ALA A 33 7.33 -2.15 -9.14
C ALA A 33 6.97 -0.78 -9.73
N ALA A 34 5.69 -0.38 -9.66
CA ALA A 34 5.22 0.90 -10.16
C ALA A 34 5.86 2.10 -9.44
N TRP A 35 6.05 2.00 -8.12
CA TRP A 35 6.74 3.01 -7.33
C TRP A 35 8.20 3.16 -7.76
N THR A 36 8.90 2.05 -8.00
CA THR A 36 10.30 2.06 -8.46
C THR A 36 10.43 2.79 -9.80
N GLU A 37 9.55 2.48 -10.74
CA GLU A 37 9.53 3.14 -12.04
C GLU A 37 9.17 4.63 -11.92
N TYR A 38 8.20 4.97 -11.07
CA TYR A 38 7.84 6.36 -10.82
C TYR A 38 8.99 7.16 -10.18
N GLN A 39 9.77 6.56 -9.27
CA GLN A 39 10.97 7.21 -8.73
C GLN A 39 12.03 7.44 -9.82
N ARG A 40 12.26 6.45 -10.69
CA ARG A 40 13.20 6.56 -11.81
C ARG A 40 12.87 7.76 -12.71
N VAL A 41 11.61 7.90 -13.13
CA VAL A 41 11.21 9.05 -13.99
C VAL A 41 11.23 10.38 -13.24
N GLN A 42 10.99 10.38 -11.92
CA GLN A 42 11.16 11.58 -11.10
C GLN A 42 12.61 12.04 -11.02
N GLU A 43 13.55 11.12 -10.86
CA GLU A 43 14.98 11.42 -10.83
C GLU A 43 15.44 12.00 -12.17
N LEU A 44 15.04 11.38 -13.29
CA LEU A 44 15.31 11.92 -14.63
C LEU A 44 14.75 13.34 -14.80
N GLY A 45 13.52 13.57 -14.33
CA GLY A 45 12.91 14.90 -14.37
C GLY A 45 13.65 15.94 -13.52
N ARG A 46 14.15 15.56 -12.34
CA ARG A 46 14.96 16.45 -11.48
C ARG A 46 16.30 16.76 -12.13
N ASP A 47 16.95 15.77 -12.72
CA ASP A 47 18.23 15.96 -13.40
C ASP A 47 18.09 16.82 -14.65
N TRP A 48 17.03 16.64 -15.43
CA TRP A 48 16.73 17.50 -16.58
C TRP A 48 16.54 18.96 -16.15
N ASN A 49 15.77 19.21 -15.08
CA ASN A 49 15.55 20.55 -14.55
C ASN A 49 16.83 21.21 -14.02
N ARG A 50 17.76 20.41 -13.46
CA ARG A 50 19.09 20.92 -13.03
C ARG A 50 19.94 21.37 -14.22
N GLN A 51 19.89 20.63 -15.33
CA GLN A 51 20.64 20.95 -16.56
C GLN A 51 19.98 22.05 -17.39
N HIS A 52 18.66 22.18 -17.30
CA HIS A 52 17.86 23.14 -18.06
C HIS A 52 17.01 23.97 -17.08
N PRO A 53 17.62 24.88 -16.32
CA PRO A 53 16.86 25.71 -15.37
C PRO A 53 15.82 26.56 -16.10
N ALA A 54 14.69 26.79 -15.45
CA ALA A 54 13.64 27.66 -15.99
C ALA A 54 14.18 29.09 -16.15
N PRO A 55 13.94 29.74 -17.30
CA PRO A 55 14.37 31.12 -17.50
C PRO A 55 13.52 32.09 -16.67
N ASP A 56 14.15 33.15 -16.17
CA ASP A 56 13.50 34.23 -15.43
C ASP A 56 13.04 35.38 -16.35
N GLY A 57 12.05 36.16 -15.90
CA GLY A 57 11.69 37.47 -16.47
C GLY A 57 11.02 37.49 -17.85
N SER A 58 11.09 36.43 -18.67
CA SER A 58 10.52 36.40 -20.03
C SER A 58 9.50 35.29 -20.24
N ARG A 59 8.23 35.68 -20.41
CA ARG A 59 7.12 34.77 -20.73
C ARG A 59 7.38 33.94 -22.00
N ARG A 60 8.03 34.53 -23.01
CA ARG A 60 8.36 33.84 -24.26
C ARG A 60 9.43 32.77 -24.05
N ALA A 61 10.47 33.09 -23.28
CA ALA A 61 11.52 32.14 -22.93
C ALA A 61 10.94 30.98 -22.11
N TYR A 62 10.10 31.29 -21.13
CA TYR A 62 9.41 30.28 -20.31
C TYR A 62 8.57 29.32 -21.16
N ARG A 63 7.72 29.82 -22.07
CA ARG A 63 6.93 28.96 -22.97
C ARG A 63 7.79 28.05 -23.86
N LYS A 64 8.96 28.51 -24.30
CA LYS A 64 9.89 27.70 -25.08
C LYS A 64 10.52 26.61 -24.22
N TRP A 65 10.89 26.94 -22.99
CA TRP A 65 11.41 26.01 -22.00
C TRP A 65 10.36 24.94 -21.64
N GLU A 66 9.13 25.37 -21.34
CA GLU A 66 8.00 24.49 -21.01
C GLU A 66 7.72 23.46 -22.10
N ARG A 67 7.75 23.85 -23.38
CA ARG A 67 7.60 22.89 -24.49
C ARG A 67 8.70 21.82 -24.52
N ARG A 68 9.94 22.20 -24.18
CA ARG A 68 11.05 21.23 -24.10
C ARG A 68 10.87 20.30 -22.90
N TRP A 69 10.41 20.85 -21.79
CA TRP A 69 10.07 20.08 -20.61
C TRP A 69 8.96 19.06 -20.90
N CYS A 70 7.84 19.48 -21.51
CA CYS A 70 6.77 18.56 -21.90
C CYS A 70 7.28 17.46 -22.83
N LYS A 71 8.06 17.81 -23.86
CA LYS A 71 8.65 16.81 -24.75
C LYS A 71 9.52 15.80 -24.00
N HIS A 72 10.34 16.26 -23.05
CA HIS A 72 11.14 15.37 -22.23
C HIS A 72 10.27 14.46 -21.34
N ARG A 73 9.20 14.98 -20.73
CA ARG A 73 8.25 14.18 -19.95
C ARG A 73 7.62 13.07 -20.79
N ASP A 74 7.25 13.37 -22.04
CA ASP A 74 6.73 12.39 -22.98
C ASP A 74 7.79 11.34 -23.32
N GLU A 75 9.03 11.76 -23.59
CA GLU A 75 10.17 10.87 -23.91
C GLU A 75 10.48 9.88 -22.77
N VAL A 76 10.34 10.29 -21.51
CA VAL A 76 10.57 9.41 -20.34
C VAL A 76 9.29 8.73 -19.83
N ASN A 77 8.16 8.91 -20.52
CA ASN A 77 6.84 8.42 -20.10
C ASN A 77 6.45 8.81 -18.66
N PHE A 78 6.71 10.06 -18.27
CA PHE A 78 6.50 10.52 -16.90
C PHE A 78 5.04 10.35 -16.46
N ASP A 79 4.09 10.81 -17.29
CA ASP A 79 2.67 10.78 -16.97
C ASP A 79 2.14 9.34 -16.90
N GLY A 80 2.61 8.44 -17.77
CA GLY A 80 2.25 7.03 -17.73
C GLY A 80 2.75 6.32 -16.48
N ALA A 81 4.02 6.53 -16.09
CA ALA A 81 4.57 5.98 -14.86
C ALA A 81 3.86 6.52 -13.61
N GLN A 82 3.52 7.81 -13.61
CA GLN A 82 2.75 8.42 -12.52
C GLN A 82 1.34 7.83 -12.41
N ALA A 83 0.62 7.68 -13.53
CA ALA A 83 -0.70 7.09 -13.57
C ALA A 83 -0.69 5.64 -13.08
N ALA A 84 0.25 4.82 -13.57
CA ALA A 84 0.41 3.42 -13.15
C ALA A 84 0.69 3.29 -11.65
N TYR A 85 1.51 4.18 -11.07
CA TYR A 85 1.74 4.22 -9.63
C TYR A 85 0.45 4.53 -8.84
N PHE A 86 -0.35 5.51 -9.29
CA PHE A 86 -1.61 5.83 -8.61
C PHE A 86 -2.64 4.70 -8.73
N GLU A 87 -2.76 4.07 -9.89
CA GLU A 87 -3.63 2.91 -10.10
C GLU A 87 -3.22 1.73 -9.19
N ALA A 88 -1.94 1.36 -9.19
CA ALA A 88 -1.43 0.29 -8.33
C ALA A 88 -1.64 0.60 -6.84
N ARG A 89 -1.49 1.86 -6.44
CA ARG A 89 -1.78 2.30 -5.06
C ARG A 89 -3.25 2.14 -4.72
N THR A 90 -4.15 2.53 -5.62
CA THR A 90 -5.59 2.36 -5.42
C THR A 90 -5.98 0.89 -5.31
N ASP A 91 -5.43 0.03 -6.15
CA ASP A 91 -5.73 -1.40 -6.11
C ASP A 91 -5.18 -2.10 -4.86
N PHE A 92 -3.99 -1.69 -4.40
CA PHE A 92 -3.45 -2.17 -3.14
C PHE A 92 -4.31 -1.75 -1.94
N GLU A 93 -4.79 -0.50 -1.89
CA GLU A 93 -5.71 -0.07 -0.81
C GLU A 93 -7.03 -0.86 -0.85
N LYS A 94 -7.59 -1.14 -2.04
CA LYS A 94 -8.78 -2.01 -2.16
C LYS A 94 -8.51 -3.42 -1.63
N ALA A 95 -7.35 -4.00 -1.94
CA ALA A 95 -7.00 -5.35 -1.46
C ALA A 95 -6.87 -5.38 0.08
N LYS A 96 -6.29 -4.34 0.68
CA LYS A 96 -6.23 -4.21 2.14
C LYS A 96 -7.61 -4.08 2.78
N VAL A 97 -8.51 -3.30 2.16
CA VAL A 97 -9.91 -3.20 2.60
C VAL A 97 -10.59 -4.57 2.52
N ALA A 98 -10.34 -5.36 1.46
CA ALA A 98 -10.90 -6.70 1.36
C ALA A 98 -10.45 -7.60 2.53
N VAL A 99 -9.16 -7.59 2.90
CA VAL A 99 -8.69 -8.30 4.10
C VAL A 99 -9.38 -7.76 5.36
N ALA A 100 -9.46 -6.44 5.51
CA ALA A 100 -10.05 -5.81 6.68
C ALA A 100 -11.53 -6.20 6.89
N LEU A 101 -12.29 -6.36 5.80
CA LEU A 101 -13.71 -6.69 5.84
C LEU A 101 -14.03 -8.16 6.15
N VAL A 102 -13.08 -9.08 6.03
CA VAL A 102 -13.31 -10.48 6.41
C VAL A 102 -13.46 -10.60 7.93
N ASP A 103 -14.61 -11.04 8.42
CA ASP A 103 -14.80 -11.26 9.86
C ASP A 103 -13.92 -12.42 10.36
N ALA A 104 -13.01 -12.11 11.29
CA ALA A 104 -12.16 -13.14 11.89
C ALA A 104 -13.00 -14.01 12.82
N ARG A 105 -13.04 -15.32 12.54
CA ARG A 105 -13.83 -16.31 13.30
C ARG A 105 -13.16 -16.69 14.61
N ASP A 106 -11.83 -16.66 14.63
CA ASP A 106 -11.01 -17.06 15.77
C ASP A 106 -9.71 -16.25 15.86
N LEU A 107 -8.90 -16.55 16.89
CA LEU A 107 -7.61 -15.91 17.11
C LEU A 107 -6.57 -16.25 16.03
N ASN A 108 -6.70 -17.37 15.31
CA ASN A 108 -5.76 -17.73 14.24
C ASN A 108 -5.96 -16.81 13.03
N GLU A 109 -7.21 -16.56 12.62
CA GLU A 109 -7.51 -15.61 11.54
C GLU A 109 -7.14 -14.18 11.92
N LEU A 110 -7.36 -13.80 13.19
CA LEU A 110 -6.94 -12.48 13.68
C LEU A 110 -5.41 -12.33 13.69
N ALA A 111 -4.68 -13.39 14.07
CA ALA A 111 -3.22 -13.42 14.02
C ALA A 111 -2.70 -13.37 12.58
N LEU A 112 -3.36 -14.05 11.63
CA LEU A 112 -3.02 -13.94 10.21
C LEU A 112 -3.21 -12.50 9.72
N LYS A 113 -4.33 -11.85 10.04
CA LYS A 113 -4.52 -10.41 9.74
C LYS A 113 -3.42 -9.53 10.34
N ALA A 114 -3.02 -9.79 11.59
CA ALA A 114 -1.95 -9.05 12.23
C ALA A 114 -0.59 -9.23 11.54
N ALA A 115 -0.27 -10.46 11.10
CA ALA A 115 0.94 -10.74 10.32
C ALA A 115 0.93 -10.02 8.97
N VAL A 116 -0.21 -10.05 8.26
CA VAL A 116 -0.41 -9.34 7.00
C VAL A 116 -0.28 -7.82 7.21
N ALA A 117 -0.89 -7.27 8.25
CA ALA A 117 -0.74 -5.84 8.58
C ALA A 117 0.73 -5.46 8.83
N TYR A 118 1.46 -6.29 9.60
CA TYR A 118 2.87 -6.05 9.89
C TYR A 118 3.74 -5.98 8.61
N VAL A 119 3.49 -6.87 7.65
CA VAL A 119 4.25 -6.92 6.39
C VAL A 119 3.83 -5.80 5.45
N TYR A 120 2.53 -5.59 5.25
CA TYR A 120 1.99 -4.77 4.16
C TYR A 120 1.57 -3.36 4.59
N GLU A 121 1.75 -2.99 5.86
CA GLU A 121 1.46 -1.65 6.38
C GLU A 121 2.67 -1.04 7.12
N ASP A 122 3.91 -1.52 6.90
CA ASP A 122 5.11 -0.95 7.52
C ASP A 122 5.43 0.45 6.93
N PRO A 123 5.29 1.54 7.71
CA PRO A 123 5.56 2.90 7.22
C PRO A 123 7.05 3.19 6.96
N ARG A 124 7.95 2.28 7.33
CA ARG A 124 9.38 2.39 7.02
C ARG A 124 9.64 2.17 5.54
N GLU A 125 8.80 1.39 4.88
CA GLU A 125 8.88 1.19 3.44
C GLU A 125 8.38 2.42 2.68
N ARG A 126 9.19 2.93 1.75
CA ARG A 126 8.93 4.23 1.11
C ARG A 126 7.66 4.24 0.25
N HIS A 127 7.34 3.14 -0.42
CA HIS A 127 6.11 2.99 -1.22
C HIS A 127 4.85 2.86 -0.36
N LEU A 128 4.99 2.57 0.95
CA LEU A 128 3.89 2.45 1.91
C LEU A 128 3.72 3.69 2.81
N ARG A 129 4.73 4.57 2.87
CA ARG A 129 4.71 5.81 3.65
C ARG A 129 3.50 6.65 3.21
N ASN A 130 2.54 6.88 4.11
CA ASN A 130 1.25 7.57 3.91
C ASN A 130 0.09 6.69 3.37
N LEU A 131 0.15 5.37 3.47
CA LEU A 131 -1.04 4.53 3.33
C LEU A 131 -1.77 4.41 4.68
N THR A 132 -3.08 4.18 4.62
CA THR A 132 -3.90 4.04 5.83
C THR A 132 -3.65 2.67 6.46
N PRO A 133 -3.43 2.52 7.78
CA PRO A 133 -3.23 1.21 8.42
C PRO A 133 -4.55 0.46 8.62
N THR A 134 -5.21 0.13 7.52
CA THR A 134 -6.57 -0.43 7.43
C THR A 134 -6.66 -1.83 8.04
N ILE A 135 -5.70 -2.71 7.77
CA ILE A 135 -5.69 -4.07 8.30
C ILE A 135 -5.41 -4.03 9.79
N ALA A 136 -4.42 -3.26 10.25
CA ALA A 136 -4.12 -3.08 11.67
C ALA A 136 -5.34 -2.55 12.45
N ALA A 137 -6.07 -1.57 11.90
CA ALA A 137 -7.31 -1.08 12.49
C ALA A 137 -8.37 -2.20 12.61
N SER A 138 -8.52 -3.03 11.56
CA SER A 138 -9.45 -4.18 11.60
C SER A 138 -9.07 -5.22 12.65
N VAL A 139 -7.78 -5.44 12.90
CA VAL A 139 -7.28 -6.34 13.95
C VAL A 139 -7.68 -5.81 15.32
N ALA A 140 -7.49 -4.51 15.57
CA ALA A 140 -7.87 -3.89 16.84
C ALA A 140 -9.38 -4.00 17.12
N VAL A 141 -10.22 -3.76 16.09
CA VAL A 141 -11.68 -3.91 16.19
C VAL A 141 -12.06 -5.37 16.44
N GLY A 142 -11.50 -6.32 15.69
CA GLY A 142 -11.76 -7.75 15.86
C GLY A 142 -11.41 -8.24 17.27
N LEU A 143 -10.25 -7.82 17.80
CA LEU A 143 -9.84 -8.12 19.17
C LEU A 143 -10.83 -7.58 20.21
N ALA A 144 -11.26 -6.32 20.04
CA ALA A 144 -12.23 -5.70 20.95
C ALA A 144 -13.58 -6.45 20.97
N ILE A 145 -14.07 -6.88 19.81
CA ILE A 145 -15.30 -7.68 19.69
C ILE A 145 -15.15 -9.02 20.41
N MET A 146 -14.03 -9.73 20.22
CA MET A 146 -13.78 -11.01 20.88
C MET A 146 -13.73 -10.87 22.41
N VAL A 147 -13.05 -9.83 22.92
CA VAL A 147 -12.99 -9.54 24.35
C VAL A 147 -14.37 -9.22 24.93
N ALA A 148 -15.19 -8.43 24.20
CA ALA A 148 -16.55 -8.11 24.63
C ALA A 148 -17.44 -9.36 24.72
N ARG A 149 -17.35 -10.27 23.73
CA ARG A 149 -18.07 -11.54 23.74
C ARG A 149 -17.67 -12.44 24.91
N ALA A 150 -16.38 -12.54 25.22
CA ALA A 150 -15.89 -13.33 26.35
C ALA A 150 -16.41 -12.79 27.70
N LYS A 151 -16.48 -11.47 27.87
CA LYS A 151 -17.05 -10.83 29.07
C LYS A 151 -18.56 -11.05 29.19
N GLY A 152 -19.30 -10.95 28.08
CA GLY A 152 -20.75 -11.17 28.06
C GLY A 152 -21.17 -12.62 28.28
N ALA A 153 -20.33 -13.60 27.91
CA ALA A 153 -20.56 -15.02 28.19
C ALA A 153 -20.24 -15.43 29.65
N SER A 154 -19.67 -14.52 30.44
CA SER A 154 -19.31 -14.74 31.85
C SER A 154 -20.30 -14.11 32.84
N ALA A 155 -21.43 -13.59 32.35
CA ALA A 155 -22.52 -12.99 33.12
C ALA A 155 -23.78 -13.85 33.03
#